data_AF-A0A2X3DHX9-F1
#
_entry.id   AF-A0A2X3DHX9-F1
#
_cell.length_a   1.000
_cell.length_b   1.000
_cell.length_c   1.000
_cell.angle_alpha   90.00
_cell.angle_beta   90.00
_cell.angle_gamma   90.00
#
_symmetry.space_group_name_H-M   'P 1'
#
loop_
_entity.id
_entity.type
_entity.pdbx_description
1 polymer ?
#
loop_
_entity_poly.entity_id
_entity_poly.type
_entity_poly.pdbx_seq_one_letter_code
_entity_poly.pdbx_strand_id
1 'polypeptide(L)'
;MEFVQYHPTGLPGSGILMTEGCRGEGGILVNKNGYRYLQDYGMGPETPLGEPKNKYMELGPRDKVSQAFWHEWRKGNTIPTPRGDVVYLDLRHLGEKKLLERLPFICELAKAYVGVDPVKEPIPVRPTAHYTMGGIETDQQCETRIKGLFAVGECSSVGLHGATVWAPTRWPSWWSSAAWPGSRPCSAPLRRARQTAPPSMRRLPM
;
A
#
# COMPACT_ATOMS: atom_id res chain seq x y z
N MET A 1 -1.39 -16.16 7.97
CA MET A 1 -0.53 -15.07 8.50
C MET A 1 0.64 -14.72 7.57
N GLU A 2 0.82 -15.45 6.48
CA GLU A 2 1.91 -15.36 5.50
C GLU A 2 1.88 -14.12 4.59
N PHE A 3 0.73 -13.45 4.48
CA PHE A 3 0.56 -12.28 3.61
C PHE A 3 0.92 -10.97 4.33
N VAL A 4 2.16 -10.53 4.13
CA VAL A 4 2.70 -9.25 4.61
C VAL A 4 3.03 -8.34 3.42
N GLN A 5 2.45 -7.15 3.39
CA GLN A 5 2.71 -6.16 2.36
C GLN A 5 3.92 -5.30 2.71
N TYR A 6 4.76 -5.04 1.71
CA TYR A 6 5.90 -4.14 1.81
C TYR A 6 5.59 -2.80 1.13
N HIS A 7 6.03 -1.71 1.76
CA HIS A 7 6.07 -0.39 1.14
C HIS A 7 7.44 -0.21 0.44
N PRO A 8 7.50 0.20 -0.83
CA PRO A 8 8.75 0.18 -1.62
C PRO A 8 9.80 1.20 -1.16
N THR A 9 9.37 2.32 -0.56
CA THR A 9 10.24 3.44 -0.20
C THR A 9 10.19 3.71 1.31
N GLY A 10 10.97 2.97 2.09
CA GLY A 10 11.23 3.22 3.51
C GLY A 10 12.68 3.56 3.79
N LEU A 11 12.95 4.41 4.78
CA LEU A 11 14.29 4.79 5.20
C LEU A 11 15.02 3.61 5.85
N PRO A 12 16.31 3.38 5.54
CA PRO A 12 17.07 2.27 6.10
C PRO A 12 17.25 2.41 7.62
N GLY A 13 17.11 1.29 8.32
CA GLY A 13 17.18 1.22 9.78
C GLY A 13 15.89 1.64 10.48
N SER A 14 15.36 2.84 10.22
CA SER A 14 14.15 3.33 10.91
C SER A 14 12.84 2.76 10.36
N GLY A 15 12.80 2.43 9.06
CA GLY A 15 11.58 2.01 8.38
C GLY A 15 10.56 3.13 8.16
N ILE A 16 10.93 4.38 8.46
CA ILE A 16 10.07 5.56 8.22
C ILE A 16 9.75 5.65 6.74
N LEU A 17 8.47 5.86 6.44
CA LEU A 17 7.97 5.75 5.08
C LEU A 17 8.12 7.08 4.34
N MET A 18 8.74 7.00 3.16
CA MET A 18 8.71 8.07 2.19
C MET A 18 7.41 7.95 1.41
N THR A 19 6.53 8.96 1.53
CA THR A 19 5.19 8.93 0.93
C THR A 19 5.23 8.62 -0.57
N GLU A 20 4.20 7.93 -1.07
CA GLU A 20 3.99 7.75 -2.51
C GLU A 20 3.94 9.09 -3.27
N GLY A 21 3.54 10.17 -2.58
CA GLY A 21 3.60 11.53 -3.10
C GLY A 21 4.99 11.95 -3.58
N CYS A 22 6.08 11.41 -3.02
CA CYS A 22 7.43 11.68 -3.52
C CYS A 22 7.60 11.25 -4.98
N ARG A 23 7.08 10.06 -5.32
CA ARG A 23 7.09 9.52 -6.69
C ARG A 23 6.01 10.20 -7.54
N GLY A 24 4.85 10.52 -6.95
CA GLY A 24 3.76 11.24 -7.60
C GLY A 24 4.14 12.65 -8.08
N GLU A 25 5.01 13.34 -7.35
CA GLU A 25 5.52 14.66 -7.71
C GLU A 25 6.66 14.61 -8.74
N GLY A 26 7.15 13.42 -9.10
CA GLY A 26 8.18 13.19 -10.12
C GLY A 26 9.46 12.52 -9.62
N GLY A 27 9.57 12.19 -8.32
CA GLY A 27 10.75 11.52 -7.77
C GLY A 27 11.07 10.20 -8.46
N ILE A 28 12.36 9.98 -8.77
CA ILE A 28 12.83 8.82 -9.52
C ILE A 28 13.54 7.80 -8.62
N LEU A 29 13.49 6.53 -8.98
CA LEU A 29 14.25 5.48 -8.28
C LEU A 29 15.46 5.06 -9.11
N VAL A 30 16.66 5.20 -8.53
CA VAL A 30 17.92 4.88 -9.19
C VAL A 30 18.78 3.92 -8.37
N ASN A 31 19.51 3.06 -9.07
CA ASN A 31 20.45 2.12 -8.46
C ASN A 31 21.84 2.78 -8.25
N LYS A 32 22.85 2.01 -7.85
CA LYS A 32 24.22 2.51 -7.60
C LYS A 32 24.87 3.21 -8.80
N ASN A 33 24.41 2.91 -10.02
CA ASN A 33 24.93 3.49 -11.26
C ASN A 33 24.19 4.77 -11.67
N GLY A 34 23.22 5.23 -10.86
CA GLY A 34 22.33 6.33 -11.23
C GLY A 34 21.29 5.95 -12.31
N TYR A 35 21.12 4.66 -12.59
CA TYR A 35 20.19 4.17 -13.62
C TYR A 35 18.78 3.96 -13.07
N ARG A 36 17.76 4.43 -13.82
CA ARG A 36 16.34 4.26 -13.51
C ARG A 36 15.86 2.85 -13.82
N TYR A 37 16.24 1.93 -12.95
CA TYR A 37 16.13 0.48 -13.17
C TYR A 37 14.71 -0.06 -13.37
N LEU A 38 13.65 0.68 -13.01
CA LEU A 38 12.27 0.19 -13.08
C LEU A 38 11.83 -0.19 -14.51
N GLN A 39 12.42 0.42 -15.54
CA GLN A 39 12.11 0.10 -16.94
C GLN A 39 12.44 -1.36 -17.31
N ASP A 40 13.41 -1.98 -16.62
CA ASP A 40 13.84 -3.35 -16.90
C ASP A 40 12.86 -4.40 -16.34
N TYR A 41 11.87 -3.99 -15.55
CA TYR A 41 10.99 -4.87 -14.78
C TYR A 41 9.53 -4.82 -15.24
N GLY A 42 9.30 -4.49 -16.51
CA GLY A 42 7.95 -4.49 -17.10
C GLY A 42 7.02 -3.43 -16.53
N MET A 43 7.57 -2.27 -16.16
CA MET A 43 6.84 -1.06 -15.74
C MET A 43 6.76 -0.01 -16.86
N GLY A 44 6.87 -0.46 -18.11
CA GLY A 44 6.82 0.39 -19.30
C GLY A 44 8.11 1.16 -19.56
N PRO A 45 8.14 1.99 -20.62
CA PRO A 45 9.34 2.76 -20.98
C PRO A 45 9.59 3.89 -19.97
N GLU A 46 10.84 4.37 -19.95
CA GLU A 46 11.22 5.52 -19.16
C GLU A 46 10.32 6.73 -19.47
N THR A 47 9.74 7.34 -18.43
CA THR A 47 8.97 8.58 -18.58
C THR A 47 9.90 9.79 -18.51
N PRO A 48 9.57 10.91 -19.19
CA PRO A 48 10.34 12.14 -19.05
C PRO A 48 10.44 12.59 -17.60
N LEU A 49 11.57 13.21 -17.25
CA LEU A 49 11.84 13.67 -15.89
C LEU A 49 10.86 14.78 -15.50
N GLY A 50 10.23 14.67 -14.33
CA GLY A 50 9.19 15.61 -13.87
C GLY A 50 7.78 15.36 -14.43
N GLU A 51 7.61 14.43 -15.37
CA GLU A 51 6.30 14.07 -15.96
C GLU A 51 5.94 12.59 -15.67
N PRO A 52 5.68 12.23 -14.40
CA PRO A 52 5.37 10.85 -14.04
C PRO A 52 4.02 10.42 -14.62
N LYS A 53 3.95 9.18 -15.13
CA LYS A 53 2.71 8.60 -15.67
C LYS A 53 2.19 7.50 -14.76
N ASN A 54 0.93 7.59 -14.36
CA ASN A 54 0.30 6.59 -13.50
C ASN A 54 0.37 5.19 -14.13
N LYS A 55 0.76 4.18 -13.35
CA LYS A 55 0.99 2.78 -13.74
C LYS A 55 2.30 2.51 -14.49
N TYR A 56 3.13 3.52 -14.69
CA TYR A 56 4.45 3.40 -15.33
C TYR A 56 5.56 3.77 -14.35
N MET A 57 6.71 3.14 -14.52
CA MET A 57 7.95 3.44 -13.79
C MET A 57 7.71 3.57 -12.28
N GLU A 58 8.05 4.70 -11.67
CA GLU A 58 7.92 4.94 -10.24
C GLU A 58 6.46 4.95 -9.73
N LEU A 59 5.49 5.16 -10.62
CA LEU A 59 4.06 5.03 -10.33
C LEU A 59 3.48 3.69 -10.80
N GLY A 60 4.33 2.70 -11.06
CA GLY A 60 3.95 1.32 -11.31
C GLY A 60 3.30 0.64 -10.08
N PRO A 61 2.81 -0.61 -10.25
CA PRO A 61 2.27 -1.39 -9.15
C PRO A 61 3.28 -1.52 -8.00
N ARG A 62 2.91 -1.12 -6.78
CA ARG A 62 3.84 -1.06 -5.62
C ARG A 62 4.58 -2.37 -5.37
N ASP A 63 3.89 -3.49 -5.54
CA ASP A 63 4.47 -4.83 -5.38
C ASP A 63 5.60 -5.08 -6.39
N LYS A 64 5.41 -4.71 -7.67
CA LYS A 64 6.48 -4.78 -8.69
C LYS A 64 7.65 -3.84 -8.38
N VAL A 65 7.39 -2.65 -7.83
CA VAL A 65 8.47 -1.73 -7.43
C VAL A 65 9.31 -2.34 -6.30
N SER A 66 8.67 -2.97 -5.31
CA SER A 66 9.36 -3.70 -4.23
C SER A 66 10.14 -4.92 -4.75
N GLN A 67 9.57 -5.67 -5.70
CA GLN A 67 10.26 -6.80 -6.35
C GLN A 67 11.45 -6.34 -7.20
N ALA A 68 11.33 -5.21 -7.90
CA ALA A 68 12.42 -4.65 -8.70
C ALA A 68 13.64 -4.32 -7.82
N PHE A 69 13.43 -3.80 -6.60
CA PHE A 69 14.53 -3.64 -5.63
C PHE A 69 15.22 -4.97 -5.31
N TRP A 70 14.44 -6.04 -5.05
CA TRP A 70 14.99 -7.36 -4.77
C TRP A 70 15.83 -7.90 -5.94
N HIS A 71 15.38 -7.68 -7.18
CA HIS A 71 16.14 -8.07 -8.36
C HIS A 71 17.44 -7.26 -8.52
N GLU A 72 17.41 -5.94 -8.27
CA GLU A 72 18.62 -5.12 -8.27
C GLU A 72 19.60 -5.54 -7.17
N TRP A 73 19.09 -5.90 -5.98
CA TRP A 73 19.90 -6.45 -4.89
C TRP A 73 20.59 -7.75 -5.31
N ARG A 74 19.86 -8.69 -5.92
CA ARG A 74 20.43 -9.94 -6.44
C ARG A 74 21.45 -9.74 -7.57
N LYS A 75 21.29 -8.67 -8.36
CA LYS A 75 22.26 -8.26 -9.39
C LYS A 75 23.47 -7.53 -8.81
N GLY A 76 23.48 -7.22 -7.51
CA GLY A 76 24.54 -6.44 -6.86
C GLY A 76 24.53 -4.95 -7.25
N ASN A 77 23.38 -4.43 -7.69
CA ASN A 77 23.21 -3.04 -8.12
C ASN A 77 22.75 -2.10 -7.00
N THR A 78 22.53 -2.61 -5.79
CA THR A 78 22.24 -1.81 -4.61
C THR A 78 23.49 -1.08 -4.10
N ILE A 79 23.26 -0.06 -3.28
CA ILE A 79 24.30 0.64 -2.52
C ILE A 79 24.35 0.03 -1.11
N PRO A 80 25.50 -0.52 -0.67
CA PRO A 80 25.63 -0.99 0.70
C PRO A 80 25.71 0.20 1.66
N THR A 81 24.93 0.16 2.74
CA THR A 81 25.01 1.13 3.84
C THR A 81 25.19 0.38 5.17
N PRO A 82 25.62 1.05 6.25
CA PRO A 82 25.70 0.43 7.58
C PRO A 82 24.37 -0.14 8.07
N ARG A 83 23.24 0.29 7.50
CA ARG A 83 21.87 -0.11 7.87
C ARG A 83 21.20 -0.97 6.79
N GLY A 84 21.99 -1.58 5.92
CA GLY A 84 21.55 -2.50 4.86
C GLY A 84 21.66 -1.92 3.46
N ASP A 85 21.43 -2.77 2.45
CA ASP A 85 21.38 -2.38 1.05
C ASP A 85 20.21 -1.43 0.76
N VAL A 86 20.47 -0.40 -0.05
CA VAL A 86 19.49 0.60 -0.48
C VAL A 86 19.58 0.88 -1.98
N VAL A 87 18.53 1.51 -2.49
CA VAL A 87 18.53 2.28 -3.73
C VAL A 87 18.25 3.74 -3.38
N TYR A 88 18.31 4.62 -4.37
CA TYR A 88 18.11 6.05 -4.17
C TYR A 88 16.77 6.53 -4.69
N LEU A 89 16.05 7.28 -3.86
CA LEU A 89 14.93 8.13 -4.27
C LEU A 89 15.48 9.53 -4.54
N ASP A 90 15.57 9.89 -5.81
CA ASP A 90 16.13 11.16 -6.24
C ASP A 90 15.02 12.19 -6.50
N LEU A 91 15.08 13.28 -5.73
CA LEU A 91 14.14 14.40 -5.76
C LEU A 91 14.80 15.70 -6.24
N ARG A 92 16.10 15.71 -6.51
CA ARG A 92 16.90 16.93 -6.75
C ARG A 92 16.38 17.74 -7.92
N HIS A 93 15.94 17.06 -8.97
CA HIS A 93 15.41 17.68 -10.20
C HIS A 93 14.09 18.43 -10.01
N LEU A 94 13.36 18.19 -8.90
CA LEU A 94 12.13 18.92 -8.59
C LEU A 94 12.41 20.38 -8.17
N GLY A 95 13.63 20.63 -7.67
CA GLY A 95 14.05 21.93 -7.16
C GLY A 95 13.50 22.22 -5.76
N GLU A 96 14.25 23.05 -5.02
CA GLU A 96 13.96 23.39 -3.62
C GLU A 96 12.56 23.98 -3.44
N LYS A 97 12.15 24.90 -4.32
CA LYS A 97 10.85 25.56 -4.23
C LYS A 97 9.68 24.55 -4.22
N LYS A 98 9.68 23.61 -5.16
CA LYS A 98 8.62 22.59 -5.26
C LYS A 98 8.67 21.62 -4.07
N LEU A 99 9.88 21.26 -3.61
CA LEU A 99 10.06 20.39 -2.46
C LEU A 99 9.53 21.00 -1.17
N LEU A 100 9.84 22.26 -0.90
CA LEU A 100 9.35 22.95 0.30
C LEU A 100 7.86 23.29 0.23
N GLU A 101 7.31 23.47 -0.97
CA GLU A 101 5.87 23.71 -1.15
C GLU A 101 5.04 22.43 -1.02
N ARG A 102 5.45 21.34 -1.69
CA ARG A 102 4.64 20.11 -1.84
C ARG A 102 5.05 19.00 -0.88
N LEU A 103 6.33 18.92 -0.53
CA LEU A 103 6.93 17.85 0.27
C LEU A 103 7.76 18.38 1.47
N PRO A 104 7.32 19.39 2.23
CA PRO A 104 8.12 20.00 3.30
C PRO A 104 8.50 18.98 4.38
N PHE A 105 7.53 18.16 4.82
CA PHE A 105 7.76 17.13 5.83
C PHE A 105 8.76 16.06 5.40
N ILE A 106 8.82 15.75 4.11
CA ILE A 106 9.77 14.77 3.58
C ILE A 106 11.20 15.31 3.65
N CYS A 107 11.38 16.60 3.41
CA CYS A 107 12.69 17.26 3.56
C CYS A 107 13.17 17.19 5.02
N GLU A 108 12.29 17.48 5.97
CA GLU A 108 12.60 17.40 7.40
C GLU A 108 12.91 15.96 7.84
N LEU A 109 12.13 14.98 7.39
CA LEU A 109 12.35 13.56 7.72
C LEU A 109 13.69 13.06 7.18
N ALA A 110 14.06 13.39 5.95
CA ALA A 110 15.33 12.98 5.37
C ALA A 110 16.52 13.56 6.15
N LYS A 111 16.47 14.84 6.50
CA LYS A 111 17.49 15.51 7.30
C LYS A 111 17.60 14.92 8.69
N ALA A 112 16.48 14.69 9.37
CA ALA A 112 16.45 14.21 10.75
C ALA A 112 16.92 12.76 10.91
N TYR A 113 16.53 11.86 10.00
CA TYR A 113 16.71 10.41 10.21
C TYR A 113 17.84 9.79 9.41
N VAL A 114 18.20 10.37 8.27
CA VAL A 114 19.30 9.89 7.42
C VAL A 114 20.36 10.94 7.15
N GLY A 115 20.20 12.16 7.66
CA GLY A 115 21.21 13.23 7.52
C GLY A 115 21.36 13.75 6.08
N VAL A 116 20.35 13.54 5.23
CA VAL A 116 20.39 13.88 3.81
C VAL A 116 19.48 15.07 3.53
N ASP A 117 19.99 16.05 2.79
CA ASP A 117 19.18 17.14 2.23
C ASP A 117 18.66 16.74 0.84
N PRO A 118 17.34 16.45 0.66
CA PRO A 118 16.81 15.94 -0.60
C PRO A 118 16.97 16.88 -1.81
N VAL A 119 17.24 18.16 -1.54
CA VAL A 119 17.53 19.16 -2.57
C VAL A 119 18.89 18.91 -3.21
N LYS A 120 19.86 18.41 -2.43
CA LYS A 120 21.27 18.28 -2.81
C LYS A 120 21.67 16.85 -3.12
N GLU A 121 21.11 15.91 -2.39
CA GLU A 121 21.50 14.50 -2.41
C GLU A 121 20.26 13.59 -2.44
N PRO A 122 20.33 12.44 -3.13
CA PRO A 122 19.22 11.52 -3.18
C PRO A 122 19.04 10.78 -1.85
N ILE A 123 17.79 10.43 -1.53
CA ILE A 123 17.42 9.81 -0.26
C ILE A 123 17.63 8.29 -0.34
N PRO A 124 18.38 7.66 0.58
CA PRO A 124 18.51 6.21 0.60
C PRO A 124 17.17 5.57 1.03
N VAL A 125 16.68 4.62 0.23
CA VAL A 125 15.41 3.93 0.47
C VAL A 125 15.51 2.43 0.20
N ARG A 126 14.65 1.65 0.86
CA ARG A 126 14.45 0.21 0.60
C ARG A 126 13.03 -0.24 0.92
N PRO A 127 12.57 -1.37 0.36
CA PRO A 127 11.30 -1.97 0.76
C PRO A 127 11.29 -2.29 2.26
N THR A 128 10.20 -1.90 2.93
CA THR A 128 10.00 -2.08 4.38
C THR A 128 8.64 -2.72 4.62
N ALA A 129 8.57 -3.69 5.55
CA ALA A 129 7.30 -4.30 5.93
C ALA A 129 6.33 -3.24 6.45
N HIS A 130 5.08 -3.27 5.99
CA HIS A 130 4.15 -2.15 6.18
C HIS A 130 2.78 -2.54 6.71
N TYR A 131 2.20 -3.64 6.25
CA TYR A 131 0.84 -4.03 6.61
C TYR A 131 0.70 -5.55 6.64
N THR A 132 -0.02 -6.07 7.63
CA THR A 132 -0.34 -7.49 7.74
C THR A 132 -1.79 -7.74 7.32
N MET A 133 -1.99 -8.48 6.22
CA MET A 133 -3.34 -8.84 5.75
C MET A 133 -3.97 -9.96 6.58
N GLY A 134 -3.12 -10.82 7.17
CA GLY A 134 -3.55 -11.82 8.12
C GLY A 134 -3.88 -11.21 9.48
N GLY A 135 -4.61 -11.96 10.29
CA GLY A 135 -4.96 -11.59 11.65
C GLY A 135 -5.78 -12.70 12.30
N ILE A 136 -6.43 -12.37 13.41
CA ILE A 136 -7.40 -13.23 14.07
C ILE A 136 -8.56 -13.51 13.10
N GLU A 137 -8.79 -14.79 12.80
CA GLU A 137 -9.88 -15.22 11.93
C GLU A 137 -11.24 -14.84 12.53
N THR A 138 -12.06 -14.17 11.73
CA THR A 138 -13.42 -13.79 12.11
C THR A 138 -14.42 -14.12 11.00
N ASP A 139 -15.68 -14.30 11.41
CA ASP A 139 -16.79 -14.37 10.46
C ASP A 139 -17.18 -12.98 9.93
N GLN A 140 -18.23 -12.92 9.10
CA GLN A 140 -18.72 -11.66 8.52
C GLN A 140 -19.26 -10.66 9.56
N GLN A 141 -19.49 -11.10 10.79
CA GLN A 141 -19.91 -10.26 11.93
C GLN A 141 -18.72 -9.86 12.82
N CYS A 142 -17.49 -10.17 12.40
CA CYS A 142 -16.26 -9.95 13.15
C CYS A 142 -16.18 -10.78 14.45
N GLU A 143 -17.00 -11.82 14.62
CA GLU A 143 -16.92 -12.75 15.75
C GLU A 143 -15.87 -13.83 15.46
N THR A 144 -15.07 -14.16 16.48
CA THR A 144 -14.11 -15.26 16.40
C THR A 144 -14.80 -16.62 16.61
N ARG A 145 -14.02 -17.72 16.55
CA ARG A 145 -14.52 -19.04 16.93
C ARG A 145 -14.91 -19.15 18.42
N ILE A 146 -14.37 -18.27 19.27
CA ILE A 146 -14.75 -18.18 20.68
C ILE A 146 -15.95 -17.25 20.78
N LYS A 147 -17.07 -17.78 21.28
CA LYS A 147 -18.32 -17.03 21.36
C LYS A 147 -18.20 -15.82 22.29
N GLY A 148 -18.69 -14.67 21.81
CA GLY A 148 -18.59 -13.38 22.47
C GLY A 148 -17.24 -12.67 22.33
N LEU A 149 -16.24 -13.27 21.68
CA LEU A 149 -14.96 -12.63 21.38
C LEU A 149 -14.95 -12.12 19.94
N PHE A 150 -14.61 -10.84 19.76
CA PHE A 150 -14.59 -10.16 18.46
C PHE A 150 -13.19 -9.64 18.14
N ALA A 151 -12.86 -9.55 16.86
CA ALA A 151 -11.63 -8.91 16.38
C ALA A 151 -11.91 -8.02 15.16
N VAL A 152 -11.39 -6.80 15.18
CA VAL A 152 -11.64 -5.77 14.16
C VAL A 152 -10.38 -4.96 13.85
N GLY A 153 -10.24 -4.54 12.60
CA GLY A 153 -9.13 -3.72 12.14
C GLY A 153 -7.95 -4.56 11.63
N GLU A 154 -6.75 -4.00 11.69
CA GLU A 154 -5.53 -4.66 11.17
C GLU A 154 -5.15 -5.93 11.93
N CYS A 155 -5.69 -6.14 13.15
CA CYS A 155 -5.46 -7.36 13.91
C CYS A 155 -6.35 -8.54 13.48
N SER A 156 -7.35 -8.33 12.62
CA SER A 156 -8.31 -9.36 12.23
C SER A 156 -8.22 -9.75 10.76
N SER A 157 -8.75 -10.93 10.45
CA SER A 157 -8.89 -11.44 9.10
C SER A 157 -10.34 -11.83 8.85
N VAL A 158 -11.12 -10.86 8.39
CA VAL A 158 -12.51 -11.03 7.93
C VAL A 158 -12.61 -11.48 6.46
N GLY A 159 -11.46 -11.75 5.83
CA GLY A 159 -11.37 -12.14 4.41
C GLY A 159 -11.43 -10.98 3.40
N LEU A 160 -11.56 -9.73 3.85
CA LEU A 160 -11.66 -8.55 2.97
C LEU A 160 -10.42 -8.32 2.09
N HIS A 161 -9.23 -8.53 2.64
CA HIS A 161 -7.97 -8.16 1.98
C HIS A 161 -7.37 -9.28 1.13
N GLY A 162 -7.83 -10.53 1.29
CA GLY A 162 -7.22 -11.69 0.64
C GLY A 162 -5.69 -11.70 0.79
N ALA A 163 -4.97 -11.79 -0.33
CA ALA A 163 -3.52 -11.84 -0.37
C ALA A 163 -2.82 -10.46 -0.43
N THR A 164 -3.54 -9.36 -0.69
CA THR A 164 -2.96 -8.02 -0.87
C THR A 164 -3.96 -6.93 -0.47
N VAL A 165 -3.58 -6.04 0.46
CA VAL A 165 -4.40 -4.86 0.77
C VAL A 165 -4.36 -3.82 -0.35
N TRP A 166 -5.53 -3.28 -0.70
CA TRP A 166 -5.65 -2.12 -1.58
C TRP A 166 -5.65 -0.86 -0.70
N ALA A 167 -4.75 0.10 -0.97
CA ALA A 167 -4.52 1.23 -0.06
C ALA A 167 -5.80 2.00 0.37
N PRO A 168 -6.78 2.23 -0.53
CA PRO A 168 -8.04 2.87 -0.15
C PRO A 168 -8.98 2.05 0.74
N THR A 169 -8.83 0.71 0.85
CA THR A 169 -9.70 -0.12 1.72
C THR A 169 -9.22 -0.19 3.17
N ARG A 170 -8.02 0.31 3.48
CA ARG A 170 -7.45 0.28 4.84
C ARG A 170 -8.32 1.04 5.85
N TRP A 171 -8.62 2.31 5.58
CA TRP A 171 -9.38 3.16 6.50
C TRP A 171 -10.88 2.87 6.53
N PRO A 172 -11.55 2.64 5.37
CA PRO A 172 -12.94 2.24 5.37
C PRO A 172 -13.18 0.89 6.04
N SER A 173 -12.24 -0.06 5.98
CA SER A 173 -12.41 -1.36 6.68
C SER A 173 -12.55 -1.19 8.18
N TRP A 174 -11.70 -0.36 8.80
CA TRP A 174 -11.83 -0.02 10.21
C TRP A 174 -13.20 0.57 10.51
N TRP A 175 -13.68 1.51 9.69
CA TRP A 175 -14.94 2.19 9.98
C TRP A 175 -16.17 1.30 9.74
N SER A 176 -16.17 0.52 8.66
CA SER A 176 -17.24 -0.43 8.33
C SER A 176 -17.30 -1.59 9.33
N SER A 177 -16.15 -2.06 9.83
CA SER A 177 -16.09 -3.13 10.83
C SER A 177 -16.26 -2.62 12.27
N ALA A 178 -15.92 -1.37 12.56
CA ALA A 178 -16.15 -0.73 13.86
C ALA A 178 -17.56 -0.16 14.03
N ALA A 179 -18.36 -0.08 12.95
CA ALA A 179 -19.79 0.22 13.00
C ALA A 179 -20.55 -0.96 13.65
N TRP A 180 -20.39 -1.10 14.97
CA TRP A 180 -21.07 -1.94 15.95
C TRP A 180 -21.38 -3.41 15.53
N PRO A 181 -20.92 -4.41 16.30
CA PRO A 181 -21.38 -5.81 16.18
C PRO A 181 -22.91 -6.01 16.37
N GLY A 182 -23.63 -4.95 16.76
CA GLY A 182 -25.07 -4.91 16.97
C GLY A 182 -25.83 -4.08 15.94
N SER A 183 -25.15 -3.35 15.06
CA SER A 183 -25.78 -2.62 13.95
C SER A 183 -25.36 -3.27 12.64
N ARG A 184 -26.25 -4.05 12.02
CA ARG A 184 -25.99 -4.68 10.71
C ARG A 184 -25.52 -3.64 9.69
N PRO A 185 -24.29 -3.70 9.15
CA PRO A 185 -23.95 -2.95 7.95
C PRO A 185 -24.29 -3.82 6.74
N CYS A 186 -25.34 -3.43 6.05
CA CYS A 186 -25.82 -4.05 4.82
C CYS A 186 -24.82 -3.81 3.68
N SER A 187 -24.19 -4.85 3.13
CA SER A 187 -23.74 -4.87 1.73
C SER A 187 -23.36 -6.29 1.26
N ALA A 188 -24.36 -7.15 1.10
CA ALA A 188 -24.30 -8.25 0.14
C ALA A 188 -25.33 -7.96 -0.96
N PRO A 189 -25.02 -8.19 -2.26
CA PRO A 189 -25.96 -7.88 -3.33
C PRO A 189 -27.21 -8.74 -3.15
N LEU A 190 -28.37 -8.07 -3.05
CA LEU A 190 -29.69 -8.67 -2.98
C LEU A 190 -29.86 -9.70 -4.12
N ARG A 191 -29.68 -10.99 -3.81
CA ARG A 191 -30.31 -12.04 -4.61
C ARG A 191 -31.81 -11.79 -4.50
N ARG A 192 -32.45 -11.40 -5.59
CA ARG A 192 -33.92 -11.32 -5.68
C ARG A 192 -34.49 -12.64 -5.19
N ALA A 193 -35.08 -12.64 -4.00
CA ALA A 193 -35.93 -13.73 -3.56
C ALA A 193 -37.11 -13.81 -4.54
N ARG A 194 -37.29 -14.97 -5.18
CA ARG A 194 -38.52 -15.26 -5.93
C ARG A 194 -39.68 -15.13 -4.94
N GLN A 195 -40.59 -14.21 -5.20
CA GLN A 195 -41.85 -14.11 -4.47
C GLN A 195 -42.66 -15.39 -4.76
N THR A 196 -42.78 -16.28 -3.79
CA THR A 196 -43.81 -17.31 -3.78
C THR A 196 -45.11 -16.65 -3.31
N ALA A 197 -46.13 -16.61 -4.18
CA ALA A 197 -47.45 -16.08 -3.85
C ALA A 197 -48.14 -16.95 -2.77
N PRO A 198 -48.94 -16.36 -1.87
CA PRO A 198 -49.68 -17.10 -0.85
C PRO A 198 -50.83 -17.94 -1.46
N PRO A 199 -51.25 -19.04 -0.80
CA PRO A 199 -52.25 -19.95 -1.35
C PRO A 199 -53.64 -19.31 -1.36
N SER A 200 -54.37 -19.49 -2.47
CA SER A 200 -55.73 -18.98 -2.63
C SER A 200 -56.72 -19.75 -1.76
N MET A 201 -57.55 -18.99 -1.04
CA MET A 201 -58.65 -19.48 -0.21
C MET A 201 -59.73 -20.09 -1.11
N ARG A 202 -59.93 -21.41 -1.08
CA ARG A 202 -61.00 -22.11 -1.81
C ARG A 202 -62.36 -21.71 -1.24
N ARG A 203 -63.26 -21.18 -2.08
CA ARG A 203 -64.70 -21.15 -1.80
C ARG A 203 -65.29 -22.52 -2.12
N LEU A 204 -66.00 -23.11 -1.16
CA LEU A 204 -66.84 -24.29 -1.37
C LEU A 204 -68.15 -23.87 -2.07
N PRO A 205 -68.64 -24.62 -3.07
CA PRO A 205 -70.03 -24.53 -3.50
C PRO A 205 -70.91 -25.58 -2.80
N MET A 206 -72.15 -25.20 -2.54
CA MET A 206 -73.31 -26.10 -2.41
C MET A 206 -73.68 -26.68 -3.78
#